data_AF-A0A9X5C6M2-F1
#
_entry.id   AF-A0A9X5C6M2-F1
#
_cell.length_a   1.000
_cell.length_b   1.000
_cell.length_c   1.000
_cell.angle_alpha   90.00
_cell.angle_beta   90.00
_cell.angle_gamma   90.00
#
_symmetry.space_group_name_H-M   'P 1'
#
loop_
_entity.id
_entity.type
_entity.pdbx_description
1 polymer ?
#
loop_
_entity_poly.entity_id
_entity_poly.type
_entity_poly.pdbx_seq_one_letter_code
_entity_poly.pdbx_strand_id
1 'polypeptide(L)'
;MHIKIHNQYQIELLKAINPIFGKYKIPGKVIYEVERILRYKRKTSNDYIALIIRPIKNDTTDILMELGIYEPEVEIPDNNFHKISVKKKKNRNWVWFDILVLNGKYTIFVVYSMRKKDLYRKKKIWR
;
A
#
# COMPACT_ATOMS: atom_id res chain seq x y z
N MET A 1 -10.30 5.14 1.83
CA MET A 1 -9.56 6.31 1.28
C MET A 1 -8.10 5.97 1.03
N HIS A 2 -7.67 6.11 -0.23
CA HIS A 2 -6.29 5.99 -0.67
C HIS A 2 -5.83 7.25 -1.42
N ILE A 3 -4.51 7.43 -1.52
CA ILE A 3 -3.87 8.45 -2.37
C ILE A 3 -3.23 7.74 -3.55
N LYS A 4 -3.49 8.20 -4.77
CA LYS A 4 -2.78 7.76 -5.97
C LYS A 4 -1.53 8.61 -6.19
N ILE A 5 -0.39 7.98 -6.41
CA ILE A 5 0.91 8.63 -6.61
C ILE A 5 1.51 8.13 -7.92
N HIS A 6 1.64 9.02 -8.88
CA HIS A 6 2.14 8.83 -10.23
C HIS A 6 3.50 9.49 -10.47
N ASN A 7 3.91 10.45 -9.64
CA ASN A 7 5.15 11.21 -9.87
C ASN A 7 5.79 11.75 -8.58
N GLN A 8 7.00 12.29 -8.72
CA GLN A 8 7.78 12.82 -7.60
C GLN A 8 7.10 14.03 -6.95
N TYR A 9 6.45 14.89 -7.72
CA TYR A 9 5.75 16.07 -7.18
C TYR A 9 4.67 15.67 -6.16
N GLN A 10 3.92 14.61 -6.44
CA GLN A 10 2.94 14.06 -5.51
C GLN A 10 3.57 13.48 -4.24
N ILE A 11 4.81 13.00 -4.29
CA ILE A 11 5.58 12.59 -3.10
C ILE A 11 5.98 13.81 -2.27
N GLU A 12 6.44 14.89 -2.90
CA GLU A 12 6.79 16.13 -2.19
C GLU A 12 5.55 16.75 -1.54
N LEU A 13 4.42 16.76 -2.24
CA LEU A 13 3.14 17.17 -1.67
C LEU A 13 2.75 16.27 -0.49
N LEU A 14 2.90 14.94 -0.61
CA LEU A 14 2.65 14.01 0.47
C LEU A 14 3.51 14.34 1.70
N LYS A 15 4.81 14.61 1.52
CA LYS A 15 5.73 15.00 2.60
C LYS A 15 5.25 16.28 3.30
N ALA A 16 4.83 17.28 2.52
CA ALA A 16 4.34 18.56 3.04
C ALA A 16 3.05 18.43 3.85
N ILE A 17 2.07 17.65 3.39
CA ILE A 17 0.77 17.49 4.07
C ILE A 17 0.77 16.41 5.17
N ASN A 18 1.76 15.51 5.18
CA ASN A 18 1.82 14.40 6.14
C ASN A 18 1.71 14.80 7.63
N PRO A 19 2.25 15.94 8.10
CA PRO A 19 2.03 16.40 9.46
C PRO A 19 0.55 16.61 9.81
N ILE A 20 -0.29 16.99 8.83
CA ILE A 20 -1.70 17.32 9.00
C ILE A 20 -2.57 16.05 9.16
N PHE A 21 -2.08 14.88 8.72
CA PHE A 21 -2.80 13.62 8.86
C PHE A 21 -2.98 13.11 10.30
N GLY A 22 -2.41 13.79 11.31
CA GLY A 22 -2.62 13.48 12.73
C GLY A 22 -2.36 12.02 13.07
N LYS A 23 -3.40 11.29 13.54
CA LYS A 23 -3.30 9.86 13.88
C LYS A 23 -2.97 8.96 12.68
N TYR A 24 -3.15 9.44 11.46
CA TYR A 24 -2.84 8.74 10.21
C TYR A 24 -1.49 9.16 9.62
N LYS A 25 -0.71 10.01 10.29
CA LYS A 25 0.65 10.40 9.86
C LYS A 25 1.49 9.19 9.46
N ILE A 26 1.92 9.21 8.21
CA ILE A 26 2.71 8.18 7.54
C ILE A 26 4.15 8.27 8.05
N PRO A 27 4.76 7.14 8.46
CA PRO A 27 6.16 7.13 8.88
C PRO A 27 7.11 7.52 7.74
N GLY A 28 8.19 8.26 8.05
CA GLY A 28 9.17 8.67 7.03
C GLY A 28 9.78 7.48 6.26
N LYS A 29 9.99 6.34 6.91
CA LYS A 29 10.46 5.12 6.23
C LYS A 29 9.45 4.58 5.20
N VAL A 30 8.15 4.74 5.44
CA VAL A 30 7.12 4.36 4.45
C VAL A 30 7.13 5.32 3.26
N ILE A 31 7.28 6.63 3.50
CA ILE A 31 7.43 7.62 2.42
C ILE A 31 8.67 7.31 1.58
N TYR A 32 9.79 6.96 2.22
CA TYR A 32 11.00 6.53 1.54
C TYR A 32 10.77 5.28 0.67
N GLU A 33 10.03 4.29 1.16
CA GLU A 33 9.71 3.10 0.36
C GLU A 33 8.79 3.43 -0.83
N VAL A 34 7.79 4.29 -0.65
CA VAL A 34 6.95 4.82 -1.74
C VAL A 34 7.81 5.48 -2.81
N GLU A 35 8.78 6.31 -2.41
CA GLU A 35 9.72 6.96 -3.33
C GLU A 35 10.61 5.96 -4.08
N ARG A 36 11.08 4.93 -3.38
CA ARG A 36 11.88 3.84 -3.98
C ARG A 36 11.06 3.04 -5.00
N ILE A 37 9.82 2.70 -4.69
CA ILE A 37 8.92 1.99 -5.62
C ILE A 37 8.68 2.87 -6.86
N LEU A 38 8.36 4.15 -6.67
CA LEU A 38 8.10 5.07 -7.77
C LEU A 38 9.29 5.14 -8.73
N ARG A 39 10.51 5.20 -8.20
CA ARG A 39 11.74 5.39 -8.98
C ARG A 39 12.21 4.11 -9.68
N TYR A 40 12.05 2.95 -9.06
CA TYR A 40 12.75 1.73 -9.51
C TYR A 40 11.84 0.58 -9.93
N LYS A 41 10.53 0.61 -9.61
CA LYS A 41 9.62 -0.52 -9.88
C LYS A 41 8.66 -0.27 -11.04
N ARG A 42 8.35 0.99 -11.34
CA ARG A 42 7.47 1.35 -12.45
C ARG A 42 8.11 0.96 -13.78
N LYS A 43 7.32 0.31 -14.62
CA LYS A 43 7.65 -0.07 -15.99
C LYS A 43 6.96 0.82 -17.01
N THR A 44 5.79 1.38 -16.66
CA THR A 44 4.99 2.23 -17.54
C THR A 44 4.60 3.56 -16.88
N SER A 45 4.21 4.54 -17.70
CA SER A 45 3.64 5.80 -17.22
C SER A 45 2.28 5.63 -16.52
N ASN A 46 1.54 4.56 -16.85
CA ASN A 46 0.25 4.24 -16.25
C ASN A 46 0.39 3.57 -14.89
N ASP A 47 1.55 2.99 -14.58
CA ASP A 47 1.81 2.42 -13.27
C ASP A 47 1.73 3.50 -12.20
N TYR A 48 1.18 3.16 -11.03
CA TYR A 48 1.06 4.10 -9.93
C TYR A 48 1.08 3.40 -8.57
N ILE A 49 1.33 4.17 -7.53
CA ILE A 49 1.27 3.70 -6.15
C ILE A 49 -0.09 4.08 -5.56
N ALA A 50 -0.77 3.12 -4.96
CA ALA A 50 -1.95 3.35 -4.14
C ALA A 50 -1.56 3.30 -2.66
N LEU A 51 -1.52 4.47 -2.01
CA LEU A 51 -1.20 4.58 -0.59
C LEU A 51 -2.47 4.62 0.25
N ILE A 52 -2.82 3.51 0.90
CA ILE A 52 -3.97 3.40 1.78
C ILE A 52 -3.58 3.87 3.20
N ILE A 53 -4.04 5.06 3.58
CA ILE A 53 -3.62 5.73 4.82
C ILE A 53 -4.32 5.15 6.06
N ARG A 54 -5.59 4.74 5.88
CA ARG A 54 -6.38 4.10 6.95
C ARG A 54 -5.98 2.63 7.04
N PRO A 55 -5.82 2.08 8.25
CA PRO A 55 -5.52 0.67 8.37
C PRO A 55 -6.66 -0.18 7.82
N ILE A 56 -6.32 -1.15 6.98
CA ILE A 56 -7.23 -2.12 6.39
C ILE A 56 -6.82 -3.52 6.85
N LYS A 57 -7.75 -4.48 6.82
CA LYS A 57 -7.41 -5.88 7.15
C LYS A 57 -6.52 -6.44 6.04
N ASN A 58 -5.73 -7.46 6.38
CA ASN A 58 -4.90 -8.16 5.39
C ASN A 58 -5.75 -9.13 4.55
N ASP A 59 -6.69 -8.55 3.81
CA ASP A 59 -7.63 -9.24 2.97
C ASP A 59 -7.62 -8.56 1.60
N THR A 60 -7.32 -9.34 0.57
CA THR A 60 -7.23 -8.86 -0.81
C THR A 60 -8.55 -8.24 -1.25
N THR A 61 -9.68 -8.82 -0.85
CA THR A 61 -11.01 -8.31 -1.20
C THR A 61 -11.23 -6.90 -0.64
N ASP A 62 -10.88 -6.67 0.64
CA ASP A 62 -10.98 -5.33 1.26
C ASP A 62 -10.12 -4.30 0.50
N ILE A 63 -8.92 -4.71 0.05
CA ILE A 63 -8.00 -3.85 -0.70
C ILE A 63 -8.55 -3.53 -2.08
N LEU A 64 -9.04 -4.52 -2.84
CA LEU A 64 -9.63 -4.31 -4.15
C LEU A 64 -10.87 -3.43 -4.08
N MET A 65 -11.73 -3.63 -3.08
CA MET A 65 -12.89 -2.76 -2.81
C MET A 65 -12.45 -1.31 -2.53
N GLU A 66 -11.40 -1.10 -1.73
CA GLU A 66 -10.84 0.23 -1.45
C GLU A 66 -10.24 0.89 -2.70
N LEU A 67 -9.73 0.11 -3.64
CA LEU A 67 -9.23 0.60 -4.94
C LEU A 67 -10.34 0.78 -5.98
N GLY A 68 -11.54 0.23 -5.73
CA GLY A 68 -12.65 0.21 -6.69
C GLY A 68 -12.37 -0.69 -7.90
N ILE A 69 -11.65 -1.80 -7.69
CA ILE A 69 -11.23 -2.72 -8.75
C ILE A 69 -11.96 -4.04 -8.61
N TYR A 70 -12.40 -4.60 -9.74
CA TYR A 70 -13.04 -5.89 -9.79
C TYR A 70 -11.99 -7.01 -9.90
N GLU A 71 -12.11 -8.05 -9.07
CA GLU A 71 -11.08 -9.09 -8.91
C GLU A 71 -10.73 -9.83 -10.21
N PRO A 72 -11.67 -10.20 -11.09
CA PRO A 72 -11.36 -10.79 -12.40
C PRO A 72 -10.53 -9.91 -13.35
N GLU A 73 -10.38 -8.61 -13.09
CA GLU A 73 -9.61 -7.69 -13.94
C GLU A 73 -8.13 -7.61 -13.54
N VAL A 74 -7.74 -8.33 -12.48
CA VAL A 74 -6.40 -8.23 -11.91
C VAL A 74 -5.76 -9.57 -11.65
N GLU A 75 -4.44 -9.54 -11.63
CA GLU A 75 -3.59 -10.64 -11.18
C GLU A 75 -2.70 -10.14 -10.05
N ILE A 76 -2.61 -10.93 -8.98
CA ILE A 76 -1.73 -10.64 -7.84
C ILE A 76 -0.66 -11.72 -7.82
N PRO A 77 0.61 -11.37 -8.12
CA PRO A 77 1.67 -12.36 -8.19
C PRO A 77 1.92 -13.05 -6.84
N ASP A 78 2.22 -14.34 -6.90
CA ASP A 78 2.60 -15.12 -5.72
C ASP A 78 3.85 -14.56 -5.03
N ASN A 79 3.91 -14.70 -3.70
CA ASN A 79 5.02 -14.28 -2.87
C ASN A 79 5.44 -12.80 -3.03
N ASN A 80 4.54 -11.94 -3.49
CA ASN A 80 4.85 -10.52 -3.74
C ASN A 80 4.62 -9.60 -2.51
N PHE A 81 4.68 -10.15 -1.30
CA PHE A 81 4.34 -9.41 -0.09
C PHE A 81 5.57 -8.90 0.65
N HIS A 82 5.72 -7.59 0.75
CA HIS A 82 6.93 -6.95 1.27
C HIS A 82 6.64 -6.16 2.55
N LYS A 83 7.33 -6.48 3.64
CA LYS A 83 7.19 -5.76 4.91
C LYS A 83 8.06 -4.51 4.97
N ILE A 84 7.49 -3.39 5.40
CA ILE A 84 8.22 -2.14 5.64
C ILE A 84 8.56 -2.05 7.13
N SER A 85 9.86 -2.10 7.45
CA SER A 85 10.35 -2.00 8.82
C SER A 85 10.29 -0.55 9.31
N VAL A 86 9.38 -0.25 10.23
CA VAL A 86 9.23 1.09 10.84
C VAL A 86 9.69 1.05 12.30
N LYS A 87 10.72 1.83 12.64
CA LYS A 87 11.38 1.85 13.98
C LYS A 87 10.52 2.40 15.15
N LYS A 88 9.19 2.48 15.05
CA LYS A 88 8.33 2.95 16.15
C LYS A 88 7.11 2.04 16.37
N LYS A 89 6.79 1.79 17.65
CA LYS A 89 5.60 1.09 18.17
C LYS A 89 4.26 1.80 17.84
N LYS A 90 4.05 2.25 16.60
CA LYS A 90 2.67 2.50 16.17
C LYS A 90 1.98 1.12 16.11
N ASN A 91 0.71 1.04 16.50
CA ASN A 91 -0.09 -0.20 16.49
C ASN A 91 -0.41 -0.69 15.06
N ARG A 92 0.49 -0.44 14.11
CA ARG A 92 0.33 -0.71 12.69
C ARG A 92 1.57 -1.36 12.11
N ASN A 93 1.36 -2.36 11.26
CA ASN A 93 2.40 -2.92 10.40
C ASN A 93 2.18 -2.40 8.98
N TRP A 94 3.25 -1.97 8.32
CA TRP A 94 3.21 -1.45 6.96
C TRP A 94 3.79 -2.47 6.00
N VAL A 95 3.14 -2.60 4.86
CA VAL A 95 3.49 -3.59 3.84
C VAL A 95 3.19 -3.02 2.46
N TRP A 96 3.73 -3.65 1.43
CA TRP A 96 3.36 -3.37 0.05
C TRP A 96 3.41 -4.64 -0.81
N PHE A 97 2.67 -4.61 -1.91
CA PHE A 97 2.67 -5.62 -2.96
C PHE A 97 2.16 -5.00 -4.26
N ASP A 98 2.29 -5.74 -5.36
CA ASP A 98 1.90 -5.29 -6.69
C ASP A 98 0.65 -6.02 -7.17
N ILE A 99 -0.23 -5.27 -7.86
CA ILE A 99 -1.40 -5.79 -8.55
C ILE A 99 -1.23 -5.47 -10.04
N LEU A 100 -1.26 -6.50 -10.88
CA LEU A 100 -1.24 -6.36 -12.33
C LEU A 100 -2.68 -6.17 -12.81
N VAL A 101 -2.96 -5.07 -13.53
CA VAL A 101 -4.27 -4.82 -14.13
C VAL A 101 -4.24 -5.27 -15.58
N LEU A 102 -5.05 -6.28 -15.90
CA LEU A 102 -4.99 -7.01 -17.18
C LEU A 102 -5.44 -6.14 -18.36
N ASN A 103 -6.60 -5.48 -18.21
CA ASN A 103 -7.22 -4.70 -19.30
C ASN A 103 -6.46 -3.42 -19.66
N GLY A 104 -5.58 -2.93 -18.77
CA GLY A 104 -4.78 -1.72 -19.00
C GLY A 104 -3.27 -1.96 -19.09
N LYS A 105 -2.81 -3.19 -18.86
CA LYS A 105 -1.39 -3.58 -18.81
C LYS A 105 -0.54 -2.63 -17.96
N TYR A 106 -1.04 -2.29 -16.77
CA TYR A 106 -0.31 -1.46 -15.81
C TYR A 106 -0.29 -2.11 -14.43
N THR A 107 0.64 -1.65 -13.60
CA THR A 107 0.85 -2.17 -12.25
C THR A 107 0.43 -1.14 -11.21
N ILE A 108 -0.35 -1.59 -10.23
CA ILE A 108 -0.66 -0.82 -9.03
C ILE A 108 0.22 -1.32 -7.90
N PHE A 109 1.08 -0.45 -7.37
CA PHE A 109 1.89 -0.73 -6.20
C PHE A 109 1.09 -0.33 -4.95
N VAL A 110 0.49 -1.29 -4.28
CA VAL A 110 -0.36 -1.02 -3.10
C VAL A 110 0.52 -0.93 -1.86
N VAL A 111 0.51 0.21 -1.20
CA VAL A 111 1.19 0.44 0.08
C VAL A 111 0.13 0.71 1.14
N TYR A 112 0.10 -0.09 2.20
CA TYR A 112 -0.94 0.06 3.22
C TYR A 112 -0.44 -0.34 4.60
N SER A 113 -1.30 -0.09 5.59
CA SER A 113 -1.06 -0.48 6.97
C SER A 113 -2.17 -1.37 7.50
N MET A 114 -1.82 -2.28 8.40
CA MET A 114 -2.75 -3.15 9.12
C MET A 114 -2.64 -2.88 10.61
N ARG A 115 -3.72 -2.94 11.38
CA ARG A 115 -3.59 -2.84 12.85
C ARG A 115 -2.98 -4.14 13.37
N LYS A 116 -2.11 -4.04 14.38
CA LYS A 116 -1.48 -5.22 14.99
C LYS A 116 -2.51 -6.25 15.46
N LYS A 117 -3.62 -5.81 16.07
CA LYS A 117 -4.71 -6.69 16.53
C LYS A 117 -5.34 -7.55 15.42
N ASP A 118 -5.36 -7.04 14.19
CA ASP A 118 -5.97 -7.74 13.05
C ASP A 118 -5.06 -8.86 12.53
N LEU A 119 -3.76 -8.82 12.86
CA LEU A 119 -2.80 -9.88 12.52
C LEU A 119 -2.87 -11.06 13.50
N TYR A 120 -3.11 -10.82 14.78
CA TYR A 120 -3.16 -11.88 15.79
C TYR A 120 -4.46 -12.70 15.74
N ARG A 121 -5.52 -12.21 15.09
CA ARG A 121 -6.76 -12.97 14.91
C ARG A 121 -6.63 -14.16 13.94
N LYS A 122 -5.61 -14.19 13.07
CA LYS A 122 -5.34 -15.29 12.12
C LYS A 122 -4.66 -16.52 12.76
N LYS A 123 -4.16 -16.46 14.00
CA LYS A 123 -3.48 -17.60 14.65
C LYS A 123 -4.42 -18.69 15.21
N LYS A 124 -5.74 -18.56 15.08
CA LYS A 124 -6.71 -19.50 15.68
C LYS A 124 -7.37 -20.49 14.71
N ILE A 125 -7.02 -20.49 13.43
CA ILE A 125 -7.60 -21.42 12.44
C ILE A 125 -6.50 -21.89 11.49
N TRP A 126 -5.61 -22.75 11.99
CA TRP A 126 -4.91 -23.78 11.23
C TRP A 126 -4.56 -24.87 12.26
N ARG A 127 -5.52 -25.78 12.47
CA ARG A 127 -5.32 -27.11 13.05
C ARG A 127 -5.72 -28.10 11.97
#